data_AF-B0EJ20-F1
#
_entry.id   AF-B0EJ20-F1
#
_cell.length_a   1.000
_cell.length_b   1.000
_cell.length_c   1.000
_cell.angle_alpha   90.00
_cell.angle_beta   90.00
_cell.angle_gamma   90.00
#
_symmetry.space_group_name_H-M   'P 1'
#
loop_
_entity.id
_entity.type
_entity.pdbx_description
1 polymer ?
#
loop_
_entity_poly.entity_id
_entity_poly.type
_entity_poly.pdbx_seq_one_letter_code
_entity_poly.pdbx_strand_id
1 'polypeptide(L)'
;MEYSQPKLNLSILLSAVAREVRQQLSRATDETAEIVLYGLVYWFRIWDHEYNLRPTKYLLMWLDFLIKDIESNLLDSKPLVYLLNQIRTGYYQPDIEHFN
;
A
#
# COMPACT_ATOMS: atom_id res chain seq x y z
N MET A 1 0.99 -16.56 20.91
CA MET A 1 0.74 -17.05 19.54
C MET A 1 1.89 -16.60 18.67
N GLU A 2 2.79 -17.51 18.31
CA GLU A 2 3.82 -17.23 17.32
C GLU A 2 3.15 -17.20 15.94
N TYR A 3 3.20 -16.05 15.27
CA TYR A 3 2.74 -15.91 13.90
C TYR A 3 3.72 -16.66 12.98
N SER A 4 3.41 -17.91 12.67
CA SER A 4 4.16 -18.73 11.71
C SER A 4 3.94 -18.19 10.29
N GLN A 5 4.82 -17.25 9.92
CA GLN A 5 5.17 -16.71 8.60
C GLN A 5 4.05 -16.24 7.64
N PRO A 6 3.84 -14.91 7.49
CA PRO A 6 3.08 -14.32 6.39
C PRO A 6 3.97 -13.92 5.18
N LYS A 7 5.13 -14.58 4.97
CA LYS A 7 6.13 -14.09 4.00
C LYS A 7 5.78 -14.33 2.52
N LEU A 8 4.87 -15.26 2.19
CA LEU A 8 4.61 -15.61 0.79
C LEU A 8 3.61 -14.69 0.07
N ASN A 9 2.78 -13.95 0.81
CA ASN A 9 1.69 -13.15 0.25
C ASN A 9 1.96 -11.64 0.31
N LEU A 10 2.74 -11.19 1.30
CA LEU A 10 3.08 -9.78 1.45
C LEU A 10 3.99 -9.28 0.32
N SER A 11 4.94 -10.09 -0.14
CA SER A 11 5.80 -9.72 -1.28
C SER A 11 5.01 -9.51 -2.58
N ILE A 12 3.99 -10.35 -2.82
CA ILE A 12 3.07 -10.22 -3.97
C ILE A 12 2.24 -8.94 -3.83
N LEU A 13 1.66 -8.71 -2.65
CA LEU A 13 0.87 -7.51 -2.37
C LEU A 13 1.70 -6.23 -2.52
N LEU A 14 2.91 -6.19 -1.97
CA LEU A 14 3.83 -5.05 -2.14
C LEU A 14 4.21 -4.83 -3.60
N SER A 15 4.39 -5.91 -4.38
CA SER A 15 4.65 -5.82 -5.81
C SER A 15 3.45 -5.26 -6.59
N ALA A 16 2.24 -5.67 -6.21
CA ALA A 16 0.98 -5.16 -6.78
C ALA A 16 0.82 -3.66 -6.47
N VAL A 17 1.05 -3.25 -5.22
CA VAL A 17 1.03 -1.84 -4.81
C VAL A 17 2.08 -1.04 -5.59
N ALA A 18 3.31 -1.53 -5.70
CA ALA A 18 4.37 -0.84 -6.44
C ALA A 18 4.09 -0.71 -7.95
N ARG A 19 3.32 -1.65 -8.53
CA ARG A 19 2.86 -1.57 -9.93
C ARG A 19 1.77 -0.51 -10.06
N GLU A 20 0.78 -0.53 -9.18
CA GLU A 20 -0.31 0.43 -9.16
C GLU A 20 0.19 1.86 -8.96
N VAL A 21 1.06 2.09 -7.97
CA VAL A 21 1.70 3.39 -7.72
C VAL A 21 2.43 3.90 -8.96
N ARG A 22 3.16 3.03 -9.69
CA ARG A 22 3.83 3.41 -10.94
C ARG A 22 2.85 3.81 -12.03
N GLN A 23 1.72 3.12 -12.15
CA GLN A 23 0.67 3.48 -13.11
C GLN A 23 0.03 4.82 -12.76
N GLN A 24 -0.29 5.05 -11.49
CA GLN A 24 -0.85 6.32 -11.00
C GLN A 24 0.13 7.47 -11.21
N LEU A 25 1.41 7.31 -10.87
CA LEU A 25 2.45 8.31 -11.13
C LEU A 25 2.59 8.63 -12.62
N SER A 26 2.50 7.64 -13.51
CA SER A 26 2.59 7.89 -14.96
C SER A 26 1.42 8.70 -15.53
N ARG A 27 0.32 8.81 -14.78
CA ARG A 27 -0.90 9.53 -15.15
C ARG A 27 -1.14 10.77 -14.28
N ALA A 28 -0.34 10.98 -13.24
CA ALA A 28 -0.48 12.12 -12.35
C ALA A 28 -0.22 13.41 -13.13
N THR A 29 -1.16 14.34 -13.06
CA THR A 29 -1.08 15.64 -13.77
C THR A 29 -0.90 16.81 -12.81
N ASP A 30 -1.03 16.58 -11.50
CA ASP A 30 -0.89 17.57 -10.46
C ASP A 30 0.15 17.15 -9.41
N GLU A 31 0.84 18.15 -8.87
CA GLU A 31 1.93 17.98 -7.89
C GLU A 31 1.44 17.35 -6.58
N THR A 32 0.19 17.59 -6.18
CA THR A 32 -0.37 17.05 -4.94
C THR A 32 -0.49 15.53 -5.01
N ALA A 33 -1.02 14.99 -6.12
CA ALA A 33 -1.10 13.56 -6.34
C ALA A 33 0.29 12.90 -6.34
N GLU A 34 1.29 13.54 -6.95
CA GLU A 34 2.68 13.07 -6.91
C GLU A 34 3.23 13.03 -5.47
N ILE A 35 3.05 14.10 -4.70
CA ILE A 35 3.49 14.18 -3.30
C ILE A 35 2.88 13.04 -2.47
N VAL A 36 1.59 12.77 -2.62
CA VAL A 36 0.90 11.69 -1.90
C VAL A 36 1.46 10.32 -2.30
N LEU A 37 1.66 10.08 -3.60
CA LEU A 37 2.19 8.81 -4.11
C LEU A 37 3.65 8.58 -3.67
N TYR A 38 4.50 9.61 -3.71
CA TYR A 38 5.86 9.51 -3.19
C TYR A 38 5.88 9.33 -1.66
N GLY A 39 4.97 9.99 -0.95
CA GLY A 39 4.77 9.80 0.49
C GLY A 39 4.45 8.35 0.85
N LEU A 40 3.57 7.69 0.08
CA LEU A 40 3.27 6.28 0.23
C LEU A 40 4.51 5.39 0.01
N VAL A 41 5.29 5.65 -1.05
CA VAL A 41 6.53 4.89 -1.32
C VAL A 41 7.52 5.05 -0.17
N TYR A 42 7.68 6.27 0.35
CA TYR A 42 8.56 6.55 1.47
C TYR A 42 8.09 5.87 2.76
N TRP A 43 6.78 5.83 3.01
CA TRP A 43 6.21 5.10 4.13
C TRP A 43 6.54 3.59 4.08
N PHE A 44 6.46 2.95 2.90
CA PHE A 44 6.89 1.55 2.75
C PHE A 44 8.38 1.35 3.07
N ARG A 45 9.23 2.31 2.70
CA ARG A 45 10.68 2.28 3.03
C ARG A 45 10.91 2.36 4.54
N ILE A 46 10.20 3.23 5.24
CA ILE A 46 10.27 3.32 6.71
C ILE A 46 9.79 2.00 7.32
N TRP A 47 8.67 1.46 6.84
CA TRP A 47 8.12 0.20 7.37
C TRP A 47 9.11 -0.97 7.24
N ASP A 48 9.75 -1.10 6.09
CA ASP A 48 10.77 -2.12 5.84
C ASP A 48 12.02 -1.89 6.72
N HIS A 49 12.57 -0.67 6.69
CA HIS A 49 13.84 -0.36 7.36
C HIS A 49 13.76 -0.46 8.89
N GLU A 50 12.74 0.16 9.48
CA GLU A 50 12.63 0.30 10.94
C GLU A 50 11.98 -0.92 11.59
N TYR A 51 11.06 -1.59 10.88
CA TYR A 51 10.21 -2.62 11.47
C TYR A 51 10.30 -3.97 10.77
N ASN A 52 11.12 -4.11 9.72
CA ASN A 52 11.25 -5.36 8.95
C ASN A 52 9.87 -5.88 8.52
N LEU A 53 9.04 -4.95 8.02
CA LEU A 53 7.66 -5.20 7.59
C LEU A 53 6.74 -5.78 8.67
N ARG A 54 7.11 -5.69 9.96
CA ARG A 54 6.22 -6.08 11.06
C ARG A 54 5.21 -4.96 11.33
N PRO A 55 3.91 -5.26 11.40
CA PRO A 55 2.90 -4.24 11.65
C PRO A 55 2.99 -3.73 13.09
N THR A 56 2.85 -2.42 13.28
CA THR A 56 2.69 -1.78 14.60
C THR A 56 1.44 -0.90 14.60
N LYS A 57 0.89 -0.62 15.79
CA LYS A 57 -0.28 0.25 15.93
C LYS A 57 -0.06 1.61 15.26
N TYR A 58 1.12 2.21 15.44
CA TYR A 58 1.46 3.49 14.84
C TYR A 58 1.52 3.40 13.31
N LEU A 59 2.18 2.38 12.76
CA LEU A 59 2.25 2.19 11.31
C LEU A 59 0.87 2.04 10.67
N LEU A 60 -0.01 1.23 11.27
CA LEU A 60 -1.37 1.05 10.78
C LEU A 60 -2.19 2.34 10.84
N MET A 61 -1.98 3.16 11.87
CA MET A 61 -2.58 4.49 11.98
C MET A 61 -2.07 5.44 10.88
N TRP A 62 -0.77 5.42 10.58
CA TRP A 62 -0.19 6.19 9.46
C TRP A 62 -0.73 5.71 8.11
N LEU A 63 -0.91 4.41 7.93
CA LEU A 63 -1.54 3.84 6.74
C LEU A 63 -2.98 4.34 6.58
N ASP A 64 -3.74 4.46 7.67
CA ASP A 64 -5.10 5.02 7.63
C ASP A 64 -5.12 6.49 7.14
N PHE A 65 -4.10 7.29 7.49
CA PHE A 65 -3.97 8.66 6.97
C PHE A 65 -3.60 8.67 5.49
N LEU A 66 -2.64 7.85 5.08
CA LEU A 66 -2.23 7.75 3.68
C LEU A 66 -3.36 7.28 2.76
N ILE A 67 -4.19 6.34 3.22
CA ILE A 67 -5.37 5.89 2.47
C ILE A 67 -6.32 7.06 2.22
N LYS A 68 -6.60 7.88 3.24
CA LYS A 68 -7.47 9.07 3.09
C LYS A 68 -6.89 10.11 2.15
N ASP A 69 -5.58 10.36 2.23
CA ASP A 69 -4.91 11.28 1.32
C ASP A 69 -4.99 10.77 -0.12
N ILE A 70 -4.81 9.47 -0.32
CA ILE A 70 -4.94 8.85 -1.65
C ILE A 70 -6.37 8.98 -2.18
N GLU A 71 -7.38 8.65 -1.36
CA GLU A 71 -8.80 8.79 -1.73
C GLU A 71 -9.16 10.23 -2.12
N SER A 72 -8.55 11.23 -1.47
CA SER A 72 -8.88 12.64 -1.66
C SER A 72 -8.16 13.28 -2.84
N ASN A 73 -7.00 12.75 -3.24
CA ASN A 73 -6.11 13.39 -4.21
C ASN A 73 -5.94 12.63 -5.53
N LEU A 74 -6.28 11.33 -5.59
CA LEU A 74 -6.19 10.55 -6.82
C LEU A 74 -7.57 10.42 -7.49
N LEU A 75 -7.62 10.67 -8.80
CA LEU A 75 -8.81 10.56 -9.64
C LEU A 75 -9.38 9.12 -9.71
N ASP A 76 -8.51 8.11 -9.72
CA ASP A 76 -8.90 6.69 -9.71
C ASP A 76 -8.17 5.94 -8.59
N SER A 77 -8.48 6.31 -7.36
CA SER A 77 -7.83 5.80 -6.14
C SER A 77 -8.21 4.37 -5.76
N LYS A 78 -9.34 3.84 -6.26
CA LYS A 78 -9.95 2.59 -5.79
C LYS A 78 -9.01 1.37 -5.82
N PRO A 79 -8.27 1.10 -6.91
CA PRO A 79 -7.40 -0.09 -6.96
C PRO A 79 -6.30 -0.02 -5.90
N LEU A 80 -5.67 1.15 -5.76
CA LEU A 80 -4.61 1.37 -4.79
C LEU A 80 -5.14 1.25 -3.35
N VAL A 81 -6.27 1.90 -3.06
CA VAL A 81 -6.93 1.85 -1.74
C VAL A 81 -7.32 0.43 -1.36
N TYR A 82 -7.84 -0.36 -2.31
CA TYR A 82 -8.16 -1.77 -2.06
C TYR A 82 -6.92 -2.55 -1.61
N LEU A 83 -5.80 -2.42 -2.33
CA LEU A 83 -4.54 -3.10 -1.97
C LEU A 83 -4.02 -2.66 -0.60
N LEU A 84 -4.07 -1.36 -0.29
CA LEU A 84 -3.66 -0.83 1.01
C LEU A 84 -4.57 -1.32 2.15
N ASN A 85 -5.86 -1.52 1.90
CA ASN A 85 -6.77 -2.11 2.87
C ASN A 85 -6.48 -3.61 3.15
N GLN A 86 -5.97 -4.36 2.17
CA GLN A 86 -5.47 -5.74 2.41
C GLN A 86 -4.28 -5.72 3.37
N ILE A 87 -3.36 -4.76 3.21
CA ILE A 87 -2.25 -4.55 4.16
C ILE A 87 -2.80 -4.19 5.55
N ARG A 88 -3.76 -3.27 5.60
CA ARG A 88 -4.32 -2.74 6.85
C ARG A 88 -5.04 -3.77 7.71
N THR A 89 -5.72 -4.72 7.07
CA THR A 89 -6.49 -5.79 7.73
C THR A 89 -5.64 -7.02 8.04
N GLY A 90 -4.43 -7.12 7.48
CA GLY A 90 -3.54 -8.27 7.66
C GLY A 90 -3.97 -9.52 6.91
N TYR A 91 -5.01 -9.43 6.08
CA TYR A 91 -5.48 -10.51 5.21
C TYR A 91 -5.11 -10.13 3.76
N TYR A 92 -4.23 -10.92 3.14
CA TYR A 92 -4.11 -10.95 1.69
C TYR A 92 -4.45 -12.36 1.23
N GLN A 93 -5.67 -12.52 0.72
CA GLN A 93 -6.03 -13.64 -0.15
C GLN A 93 -5.88 -13.11 -1.59
N PRO A 94 -4.89 -13.57 -2.37
CA PRO A 94 -4.83 -13.23 -3.77
C PRO A 94 -6.09 -13.76 -4.45
N ASP A 95 -6.99 -12.86 -4.83
CA ASP A 95 -8.08 -13.22 -5.72
C ASP A 95 -7.46 -13.48 -7.09
N ILE A 96 -7.49 -14.75 -7.50
CA ILE A 96 -6.87 -15.26 -8.74
C ILE A 96 -7.51 -14.59 -9.97
N GLU A 97 -8.66 -13.94 -9.81
CA GLU A 97 -9.39 -13.24 -10.88
C GLU A 97 -8.89 -11.82 -11.17
N HIS A 98 -8.18 -11.14 -10.25
CA HIS A 98 -7.69 -9.76 -10.49
C HIS A 98 -6.35 -9.69 -11.26
N PHE A 99 -5.73 -10.83 -11.56
CA PHE A 99 -4.42 -10.92 -12.21
C PHE A 99 -4.42 -11.64 -13.57
N ASN A 100 -5.58 -12.13 -14.05
CA ASN A 100 -5.75 -12.69 -15.39
C ASN A 100 -6.48 -11.73 -16.32
#